data_AF-A0A813LEK7-F1
#
_entry.id   AF-A0A813LEK7-F1
#
_cell.length_a   1.000
_cell.length_b   1.000
_cell.length_c   1.000
_cell.angle_alpha   90.00
_cell.angle_beta   90.00
_cell.angle_gamma   90.00
#
_symmetry.space_group_name_H-M   'P 1'
#
loop_
_entity.id
_entity.type
_entity.pdbx_description
1 polymer ?
#
loop_
_entity_poly.entity_id
_entity_poly.type
_entity_poly.pdbx_seq_one_letter_code
_entity_poly.pdbx_strand_id
1 'polypeptide(L)'
;MAPKVRGAIQKKPSAAGAAVTRKRLASASDNSQGVPETEKLADAYETAMYGGASASSSEYGPVQERLQELGVHFVESKTVLFVLCPQACLAFEDKVLKKLRHKGTIRKLRFHGIQDGEDPGPAFDFRHVGPLIRQYLPELGELGFQFMAVKNFSLTGVTSLRQVYFVGARFQDDNVFDMELPELKSLNIALCTPPSQGLAASLLKCPRIESFYAHKFMDDPPSLYLPSCKTFCFRRGDCVSKLHLYLPRVEKVVLDAMYDLKNLKFLPQGKKEIKEFALPKGTPESTFTVSVVNACLGTAAKQYLSTHPRVRRIDGLSDNDDPLF
;
A
#
# COMPACT_ATOMS: atom_id res chain seq x y z
N MET A 1 27.65 10.00 63.13
CA MET A 1 28.14 8.64 62.80
C MET A 1 27.33 8.12 61.64
N ALA A 2 27.93 8.04 60.44
CA ALA A 2 27.27 7.63 59.21
C ALA A 2 27.98 6.37 58.67
N PRO A 3 27.26 5.34 58.18
CA PRO A 3 27.90 4.13 57.68
C PRO A 3 28.32 4.27 56.20
N LYS A 4 29.57 3.86 55.94
CA LYS A 4 30.16 3.68 54.61
C LYS A 4 29.42 2.59 53.83
N VAL A 5 28.85 2.93 52.67
CA VAL A 5 28.38 1.97 51.68
C VAL A 5 29.53 1.59 50.75
N ARG A 6 29.81 0.28 50.66
CA ARG A 6 30.86 -0.33 49.82
C ARG A 6 30.43 -0.40 48.36
N GLY A 7 31.39 -0.19 47.46
CA GLY A 7 31.21 -0.11 46.01
C GLY A 7 30.83 -1.43 45.34
N ALA A 8 30.00 -1.30 44.31
CA ALA A 8 29.66 -2.37 43.38
C ALA A 8 30.71 -2.46 42.25
N ILE A 9 31.19 -3.67 42.02
CA ILE A 9 32.14 -4.02 40.95
C ILE A 9 31.35 -4.11 39.64
N GLN A 10 31.65 -3.23 38.68
CA GLN A 10 31.19 -3.35 37.29
C GLN A 10 31.96 -4.49 36.60
N LYS A 11 31.27 -5.60 36.31
CA LYS A 11 31.74 -6.63 35.38
C LYS A 11 31.58 -6.12 33.93
N LYS A 12 32.69 -5.90 33.24
CA LYS A 12 32.73 -5.74 31.78
C LYS A 12 32.20 -7.01 31.09
N PRO A 13 31.28 -6.92 30.12
CA PRO A 13 31.01 -8.02 29.21
C PRO A 13 32.17 -8.15 28.21
N SER A 14 32.67 -9.37 28.03
CA SER A 14 33.71 -9.70 27.07
C SER A 14 33.16 -9.67 25.65
N ALA A 15 33.75 -8.82 24.81
CA ALA A 15 33.57 -8.84 23.37
C ALA A 15 34.34 -10.03 22.79
N ALA A 16 33.64 -11.13 22.50
CA ALA A 16 34.17 -12.26 21.77
C ALA A 16 33.14 -12.74 20.74
N GLY A 17 33.49 -12.61 19.46
CA GLY A 17 33.14 -13.57 18.43
C GLY A 17 31.81 -13.36 17.68
N ALA A 18 31.83 -12.49 16.67
CA ALA A 18 31.03 -12.68 15.45
C ALA A 18 31.67 -11.88 14.30
N ALA A 19 32.81 -12.34 13.80
CA ALA A 19 33.35 -11.87 12.53
C ALA A 19 32.53 -12.49 11.39
N VAL A 20 31.39 -11.87 11.07
CA VAL A 20 30.69 -12.13 9.81
C VAL A 20 31.50 -11.47 8.70
N THR A 21 32.22 -12.28 7.94
CA THR A 21 32.97 -11.88 6.76
C THR A 21 31.99 -11.33 5.71
N ARG A 22 31.76 -10.01 5.73
CA ARG A 22 31.12 -9.30 4.61
C ARG A 22 32.05 -9.43 3.41
N LYS A 23 31.78 -10.39 2.53
CA LYS A 23 32.33 -10.43 1.17
C LYS A 23 32.06 -9.06 0.54
N ARG A 24 33.12 -8.32 0.21
CA ARG A 24 33.05 -7.15 -0.66
C ARG A 24 32.39 -7.61 -1.96
N LEU A 25 31.14 -7.17 -2.18
CA LEU A 25 30.51 -7.19 -3.50
C LEU A 25 31.43 -6.41 -4.44
N ALA A 26 32.09 -7.14 -5.33
CA ALA A 26 32.84 -6.58 -6.43
C ALA A 26 31.90 -5.68 -7.25
N SER A 27 32.42 -4.56 -7.73
CA SER A 27 31.74 -3.64 -8.62
C SER A 27 31.10 -4.41 -9.78
N ALA A 28 29.78 -4.44 -9.83
CA ALA A 28 29.01 -5.04 -10.92
C ALA A 28 29.46 -4.43 -12.25
N SER A 29 30.12 -5.24 -13.06
CA SER A 29 30.53 -4.90 -14.42
C SER A 29 29.31 -4.71 -15.31
N ASP A 30 29.40 -3.73 -16.20
CA ASP A 30 28.40 -3.31 -17.18
C ASP A 30 28.13 -4.44 -18.20
N ASN A 31 27.31 -5.43 -17.83
CA ASN A 31 27.05 -6.64 -18.61
C ASN A 31 25.90 -6.43 -19.60
N SER A 32 26.22 -5.94 -20.80
CA SER A 32 25.24 -5.73 -21.89
C SER A 32 24.87 -7.01 -22.68
N GLN A 33 25.39 -8.18 -22.33
CA GLN A 33 25.06 -9.46 -22.99
C GLN A 33 23.94 -10.29 -22.32
N GLY A 34 23.37 -9.86 -21.18
CA GLY A 34 22.27 -10.54 -20.46
C GLY A 34 20.86 -10.02 -20.76
N VAL A 35 20.70 -9.25 -21.84
CA VAL A 35 19.49 -8.48 -22.16
C VAL A 35 18.22 -9.34 -22.31
N PRO A 36 18.24 -10.49 -23.02
CA PRO A 36 17.03 -11.32 -23.17
C PRO A 36 16.60 -12.05 -21.90
N GLU A 37 17.54 -12.33 -20.99
CA GLU A 37 17.25 -13.08 -19.77
C GLU A 37 16.52 -12.21 -18.75
N THR A 38 17.02 -11.00 -18.49
CA THR A 38 16.42 -10.05 -17.52
C THR A 38 15.00 -9.61 -17.90
N GLU A 39 14.71 -9.47 -19.19
CA GLU A 39 13.37 -9.16 -19.69
C GLU A 39 12.39 -10.30 -19.45
N LYS A 40 12.78 -11.55 -19.74
CA LYS A 40 11.97 -12.74 -19.44
C LYS A 40 11.74 -12.90 -17.93
N LEU A 41 12.76 -12.62 -17.12
CA LEU A 41 12.63 -12.67 -15.66
C LEU A 41 11.65 -11.61 -15.15
N ALA A 42 11.63 -10.39 -15.70
CA ALA A 42 10.68 -9.36 -15.30
C ALA A 42 9.22 -9.77 -15.57
N ASP A 43 8.93 -10.32 -16.75
CA ASP A 43 7.58 -10.80 -17.10
C ASP A 43 7.16 -12.03 -16.28
N ALA A 44 8.08 -12.97 -16.08
CA ALA A 44 7.85 -14.13 -15.22
C ALA A 44 7.57 -13.69 -13.77
N TYR A 45 8.32 -12.71 -13.27
CA TYR A 45 8.15 -12.19 -11.92
C TYR A 45 6.83 -11.44 -11.73
N GLU A 46 6.42 -10.61 -12.69
CA GLU A 46 5.09 -9.98 -12.67
C GLU A 46 3.97 -11.02 -12.71
N THR A 47 4.11 -12.06 -13.54
CA THR A 47 3.10 -13.13 -13.64
C THR A 47 3.01 -13.91 -12.32
N ALA A 48 4.14 -14.31 -11.76
CA ALA A 48 4.19 -15.07 -10.51
C ALA A 48 3.66 -14.27 -9.33
N MET A 49 3.87 -12.95 -9.28
CA MET A 49 3.48 -12.10 -8.16
C MET A 49 2.08 -11.48 -8.30
N TYR A 50 1.66 -11.13 -9.51
CA TYR A 50 0.46 -10.33 -9.78
C TYR A 50 -0.52 -10.99 -10.77
N GLY A 51 -0.22 -12.19 -11.27
CA GLY A 51 -1.00 -12.88 -12.32
C GLY A 51 -2.35 -13.44 -11.92
N GLY A 52 -2.76 -13.42 -10.63
CA GLY A 52 -4.11 -13.82 -10.23
C GLY A 52 -4.24 -14.40 -8.82
N ALA A 53 -5.43 -14.91 -8.51
CA ALA A 53 -5.92 -15.29 -7.16
C ALA A 53 -5.15 -16.43 -6.45
N SER A 54 -4.09 -16.95 -7.06
CA SER A 54 -3.30 -18.06 -6.54
C SER A 54 -1.85 -17.98 -7.03
N ALA A 55 -1.25 -16.79 -7.00
CA ALA A 55 0.21 -16.64 -7.00
C ALA A 55 0.79 -17.53 -5.90
N SER A 56 1.27 -18.71 -6.28
CA SER A 56 1.78 -19.68 -5.32
C SER A 56 3.23 -19.34 -5.01
N SER A 57 3.63 -19.52 -3.75
CA SER A 57 5.02 -19.25 -3.36
C SER A 57 6.04 -20.09 -4.13
N SER A 58 5.60 -21.23 -4.66
CA SER A 58 6.38 -22.12 -5.51
C SER A 58 6.75 -21.53 -6.88
N GLU A 59 5.98 -20.58 -7.42
CA GLU A 59 6.27 -20.00 -8.75
C GLU A 59 7.21 -18.80 -8.68
N TYR A 60 7.10 -17.97 -7.63
CA TYR A 60 7.96 -16.78 -7.52
C TYR A 60 9.36 -17.11 -7.01
N GLY A 61 9.51 -18.15 -6.17
CA GLY A 61 10.78 -18.51 -5.51
C GLY A 61 11.95 -18.66 -6.48
N PRO A 62 11.85 -19.53 -7.51
CA PRO A 62 12.93 -19.73 -8.48
C PRO A 62 13.31 -18.47 -9.26
N VAL A 63 12.33 -17.62 -9.59
CA VAL A 63 12.58 -16.35 -10.30
C VAL A 63 13.32 -15.37 -9.38
N GLN A 64 12.91 -15.29 -8.11
CA GLN A 64 13.56 -14.44 -7.12
C GLN A 64 15.00 -14.89 -6.84
N GLU A 65 15.23 -16.19 -6.61
CA GLU A 65 16.57 -16.77 -6.43
C GLU A 65 17.47 -16.42 -7.62
N ARG A 66 16.96 -16.57 -8.85
CA ARG A 66 17.72 -16.19 -10.05
C ARG A 66 18.06 -14.70 -10.09
N LEU A 67 17.14 -13.82 -9.71
CA LEU A 67 17.40 -12.38 -9.62
C LEU A 67 18.44 -12.05 -8.53
N GLN A 68 18.44 -12.77 -7.41
CA GLN A 68 19.45 -12.66 -6.36
C GLN A 68 20.83 -13.08 -6.88
N GLU A 69 20.93 -14.23 -7.54
CA GLU A 69 22.18 -14.72 -8.14
C GLU A 69 22.79 -13.72 -9.12
N LEU A 70 21.95 -13.07 -9.93
CA LEU A 70 22.38 -12.06 -10.89
C LEU A 70 22.81 -10.74 -10.22
N GLY A 71 22.47 -10.52 -8.95
CA GLY A 71 22.82 -9.30 -8.21
C GLY A 71 22.27 -8.02 -8.85
N VAL A 72 21.14 -8.11 -9.54
CA VAL A 72 20.55 -6.98 -10.28
C VAL A 72 19.80 -6.04 -9.35
N HIS A 73 19.91 -4.74 -9.61
CA HIS A 73 19.22 -3.69 -8.86
C HIS A 73 17.79 -3.43 -9.33
N PHE A 74 17.54 -3.70 -10.62
CA PHE A 74 16.25 -3.56 -11.27
C PHE A 74 16.20 -4.53 -12.44
N VAL A 75 14.99 -4.89 -12.86
CA VAL A 75 14.73 -5.59 -14.12
C VAL A 75 13.54 -4.93 -14.82
N GLU A 76 13.56 -4.94 -16.15
CA GLU A 76 12.47 -4.38 -16.94
C GLU A 76 12.09 -5.34 -18.07
N SER A 77 10.82 -5.33 -18.44
CA SER A 77 10.32 -5.79 -19.72
C SER A 77 9.76 -4.62 -20.50
N LYS A 78 9.12 -4.90 -21.64
CA LYS A 78 8.45 -3.86 -22.43
C LYS A 78 7.41 -3.09 -21.62
N THR A 79 6.72 -3.73 -20.67
CA THR A 79 5.56 -3.15 -19.99
C THR A 79 5.75 -3.00 -18.49
N VAL A 80 6.75 -3.62 -17.89
CA VAL A 80 6.96 -3.63 -16.44
C VAL A 80 8.37 -3.23 -16.07
N LEU A 81 8.52 -2.47 -14.99
CA LEU A 81 9.77 -2.17 -14.33
C LEU A 81 9.70 -2.58 -12.87
N PHE A 82 10.62 -3.43 -12.43
CA PHE A 82 10.84 -3.76 -11.03
C PHE A 82 12.11 -3.08 -10.51
N VAL A 83 11.99 -2.39 -9.39
CA VAL A 83 13.10 -1.88 -8.59
C VAL A 83 13.30 -2.82 -7.41
N LEU A 84 14.38 -3.60 -7.46
CA LEU A 84 14.61 -4.77 -6.61
C LEU A 84 15.50 -4.47 -5.40
N CYS A 85 16.23 -3.35 -5.45
CA CYS A 85 17.23 -2.99 -4.46
C CYS A 85 16.92 -1.62 -3.82
N PRO A 86 16.69 -1.53 -2.50
CA PRO A 86 16.47 -0.26 -1.79
C PRO A 86 17.60 0.76 -1.93
N GLN A 87 18.81 0.36 -2.31
CA GLN A 87 19.93 1.27 -2.56
C GLN A 87 19.93 1.82 -3.99
N ALA A 88 19.24 1.17 -4.94
CA ALA A 88 19.04 1.69 -6.30
C ALA A 88 18.18 2.95 -6.26
N CYS A 89 17.19 2.92 -5.38
CA CYS A 89 16.31 3.98 -4.97
C CYS A 89 16.99 5.29 -4.52
N LEU A 90 18.16 5.25 -3.85
CA LEU A 90 18.89 6.48 -3.44
C LEU A 90 19.44 7.29 -4.62
N ALA A 91 19.65 6.65 -5.76
CA ALA A 91 20.06 7.29 -7.00
C ALA A 91 19.16 6.78 -8.13
N PHE A 92 17.84 6.83 -7.88
CA PHE A 92 16.82 6.19 -8.72
C PHE A 92 16.93 6.60 -10.19
N GLU A 93 17.18 7.88 -10.46
CA GLU A 93 17.38 8.38 -11.81
C GLU A 93 18.58 7.74 -12.51
N ASP A 94 19.78 7.82 -11.92
CA ASP A 94 21.01 7.38 -12.55
C ASP A 94 21.19 5.87 -12.56
N LYS A 95 20.73 5.19 -11.50
CA LYS A 95 20.88 3.74 -11.35
C LYS A 95 19.79 2.94 -12.06
N VAL A 96 18.62 3.53 -12.30
CA VAL A 96 17.47 2.85 -12.90
C VAL A 96 17.01 3.59 -14.15
N LEU A 97 16.40 4.77 -13.98
CA LEU A 97 15.61 5.40 -15.05
C LEU A 97 16.41 5.78 -16.30
N LYS A 98 17.66 6.22 -16.15
CA LYS A 98 18.53 6.53 -17.30
C LYS A 98 18.91 5.30 -18.11
N LYS A 99 18.97 4.13 -17.48
CA LYS A 99 19.40 2.85 -18.07
C LYS A 99 18.27 2.05 -18.73
N LEU A 100 17.01 2.47 -18.55
CA LEU A 100 15.86 1.78 -19.13
C LEU A 100 15.87 1.82 -20.66
N ARG A 101 15.57 0.68 -21.28
CA ARG A 101 15.38 0.49 -22.72
C ARG A 101 13.94 0.79 -23.14
N HIS A 102 12.98 0.55 -22.25
CA HIS A 102 11.56 0.51 -22.57
C HIS A 102 10.75 1.67 -21.98
N LYS A 103 11.40 2.83 -21.73
CA LYS A 103 10.82 4.03 -21.08
C LYS A 103 9.41 4.39 -21.57
N GLY A 104 9.21 4.42 -22.88
CA GLY A 104 7.92 4.79 -23.50
C GLY A 104 6.86 3.69 -23.51
N THR A 105 7.23 2.45 -23.18
CA THR A 105 6.31 1.30 -23.19
C THR A 105 6.00 0.77 -21.79
N ILE A 106 6.80 1.10 -20.78
CA ILE A 106 6.53 0.70 -19.39
C ILE A 106 5.19 1.29 -18.93
N ARG A 107 4.30 0.41 -18.47
CA ARG A 107 2.97 0.72 -17.93
C ARG A 107 2.86 0.44 -16.44
N LYS A 108 3.76 -0.39 -15.89
CA LYS A 108 3.76 -0.83 -14.49
C LYS A 108 5.12 -0.60 -13.84
N LEU A 109 5.13 -0.04 -12.63
CA LEU A 109 6.32 0.16 -11.81
C LEU A 109 6.12 -0.51 -10.46
N ARG A 110 7.03 -1.40 -10.08
CA ARG A 110 7.00 -2.15 -8.83
C ARG A 110 8.25 -1.86 -8.02
N PHE A 111 8.06 -1.44 -6.78
CA PHE A 111 9.13 -1.41 -5.79
C PHE A 111 8.95 -2.64 -4.90
N HIS A 112 9.85 -3.61 -5.07
CA HIS A 112 9.79 -4.89 -4.37
C HIS A 112 11.22 -5.29 -4.00
N GLY A 113 11.61 -5.07 -2.74
CA GLY A 113 12.94 -5.43 -2.27
C GLY A 113 13.12 -6.94 -2.30
N ILE A 114 14.14 -7.42 -3.02
CA ILE A 114 14.59 -8.80 -2.90
C ILE A 114 15.54 -8.86 -1.70
N GLN A 115 15.00 -9.02 -0.49
CA GLN A 115 15.81 -9.18 0.71
C GLN A 115 15.44 -10.46 1.44
N ASP A 116 16.47 -11.20 1.84
CA ASP A 116 16.34 -12.34 2.74
C ASP A 116 16.35 -11.81 4.17
N GLY A 117 15.17 -11.57 4.75
CA GLY A 117 15.04 -11.31 6.18
C GLY A 117 13.96 -10.31 6.61
N GLU A 118 13.82 -10.17 7.93
CA GLU A 118 12.83 -9.30 8.57
C GLU A 118 13.25 -7.81 8.62
N ASP A 119 14.52 -7.51 8.37
CA ASP A 119 15.05 -6.15 8.34
C ASP A 119 14.57 -5.46 7.06
N PRO A 120 13.74 -4.41 7.15
CA PRO A 120 13.22 -3.70 5.98
C PRO A 120 14.29 -2.92 5.20
N GLY A 121 15.54 -2.92 5.67
CA GLY A 121 16.64 -2.20 5.05
C GLY A 121 16.47 -0.68 5.14
N PRO A 122 17.27 0.09 4.39
CA PRO A 122 17.13 1.54 4.36
C PRO A 122 15.81 1.95 3.72
N ALA A 123 15.13 2.92 4.33
CA ALA A 123 13.90 3.47 3.78
C ALA A 123 14.11 4.17 2.43
N PHE A 124 13.18 3.93 1.52
CA PHE A 124 13.16 4.62 0.23
C PHE A 124 12.61 6.03 0.37
N ASP A 125 13.38 7.00 -0.12
CA ASP A 125 13.02 8.43 -0.11
C ASP A 125 12.25 8.83 -1.37
N PHE A 126 11.01 9.25 -1.20
CA PHE A 126 10.09 9.56 -2.31
C PHE A 126 10.08 11.01 -2.77
N ARG A 127 10.87 11.92 -2.15
CA ARG A 127 10.84 13.36 -2.44
C ARG A 127 10.94 13.73 -3.93
N HIS A 128 11.62 12.90 -4.72
CA HIS A 128 11.87 13.19 -6.15
C HIS A 128 11.25 12.15 -7.09
N VAL A 129 10.54 11.14 -6.58
CA VAL A 129 10.04 10.03 -7.41
C VAL A 129 8.96 10.49 -8.37
N GLY A 130 8.00 11.32 -7.92
CA GLY A 130 6.93 11.85 -8.77
C GLY A 130 7.44 12.58 -10.02
N PRO A 131 8.29 13.62 -9.89
CA PRO A 131 8.89 14.30 -11.04
C PRO A 131 9.63 13.36 -11.99
N LEU A 132 10.40 12.41 -11.45
CA LEU A 132 11.16 11.44 -12.24
C LEU A 132 10.25 10.48 -13.03
N ILE A 133 9.16 10.01 -12.43
CA ILE A 133 8.17 9.19 -13.14
C ILE A 133 7.60 9.96 -14.33
N ARG A 134 7.22 11.23 -14.16
CA ARG A 134 6.67 12.05 -15.27
C ARG A 134 7.65 12.21 -16.42
N GLN A 135 8.93 12.36 -16.10
CA GLN A 135 9.98 12.56 -17.09
C GLN A 135 10.34 11.27 -17.84
N TYR A 136 10.44 10.14 -17.13
CA TYR A 136 11.02 8.92 -17.68
C TYR A 136 10.00 7.82 -18.00
N LEU A 137 8.80 7.86 -17.43
CA LEU A 137 7.77 6.83 -17.56
C LEU A 137 6.40 7.48 -17.86
N PRO A 138 6.27 8.18 -19.01
CA PRO A 138 5.09 8.99 -19.31
C PRO A 138 3.79 8.18 -19.36
N GLU A 139 3.90 6.90 -19.71
CA GLU A 139 2.78 5.99 -19.88
C GLU A 139 2.46 5.13 -18.65
N LEU A 140 3.08 5.44 -17.50
CA LEU A 140 2.90 4.65 -16.29
C LEU A 140 1.44 4.71 -15.80
N GLY A 141 0.73 3.59 -15.92
CA GLY A 141 -0.66 3.46 -15.47
C GLY A 141 -0.79 2.87 -14.07
N GLU A 142 0.24 2.16 -13.61
CA GLU A 142 0.18 1.37 -12.39
C GLU A 142 1.47 1.44 -11.57
N LEU A 143 1.32 1.62 -10.26
CA LEU A 143 2.43 1.71 -9.31
C LEU A 143 2.18 0.84 -8.09
N GLY A 144 3.14 0.00 -7.72
CA GLY A 144 3.06 -0.88 -6.56
C GLY A 144 4.29 -0.80 -5.65
N PHE A 145 4.05 -0.90 -4.35
CA PHE A 145 5.05 -0.96 -3.29
C PHE A 145 4.82 -2.20 -2.45
N GLN A 146 5.87 -2.96 -2.20
CA GLN A 146 5.75 -4.20 -1.45
C GLN A 146 6.85 -4.38 -0.40
N PHE A 147 6.42 -4.58 0.84
CA PHE A 147 7.23 -4.93 2.01
C PHE A 147 8.49 -4.07 2.21
N MET A 148 8.36 -2.76 2.07
CA MET A 148 9.50 -1.84 2.15
C MET A 148 9.25 -0.69 3.12
N ALA A 149 10.33 -0.16 3.70
CA ALA A 149 10.29 1.10 4.42
C ALA A 149 10.24 2.28 3.45
N VAL A 150 9.37 3.25 3.74
CA VAL A 150 9.06 4.40 2.90
C VAL A 150 9.19 5.67 3.73
N LYS A 151 9.88 6.68 3.19
CA LYS A 151 9.96 8.02 3.78
C LYS A 151 9.71 9.11 2.74
N ASN A 152 9.25 10.25 3.22
CA ASN A 152 8.85 11.43 2.47
C ASN A 152 7.91 11.10 1.30
N PHE A 153 6.88 10.29 1.55
CA PHE A 153 6.01 9.81 0.50
C PHE A 153 5.28 10.96 -0.20
N SER A 154 5.64 11.23 -1.45
CA SER A 154 5.01 12.23 -2.29
C SER A 154 4.90 11.73 -3.72
N LEU A 155 3.67 11.71 -4.22
CA LEU A 155 3.35 11.29 -5.58
C LEU A 155 2.32 12.24 -6.19
N THR A 156 2.83 13.35 -6.72
CA THR A 156 2.01 14.47 -7.18
C THR A 156 2.15 14.71 -8.69
N GLY A 157 1.03 14.99 -9.35
CA GLY A 157 1.00 15.44 -10.74
C GLY A 157 1.32 14.36 -11.78
N VAL A 158 1.35 13.08 -11.38
CA VAL A 158 1.53 11.93 -12.28
C VAL A 158 0.17 11.55 -12.86
N THR A 159 -0.30 12.30 -13.86
CA THR A 159 -1.66 12.20 -14.40
C THR A 159 -1.91 10.92 -15.21
N SER A 160 -0.89 10.14 -15.55
CA SER A 160 -1.01 8.85 -16.22
C SER A 160 -1.38 7.70 -15.26
N LEU A 161 -1.11 7.84 -13.95
CA LEU A 161 -1.42 6.80 -12.98
C LEU A 161 -2.93 6.61 -12.80
N ARG A 162 -3.35 5.36 -12.84
CA ARG A 162 -4.75 4.91 -12.64
C ARG A 162 -4.86 3.97 -11.45
N GLN A 163 -3.78 3.31 -11.06
CA GLN A 163 -3.79 2.31 -9.99
C GLN A 163 -2.57 2.43 -9.10
N VAL A 164 -2.78 2.42 -7.77
CA VAL A 164 -1.72 2.46 -6.77
C VAL A 164 -1.94 1.35 -5.73
N TYR A 165 -0.87 0.63 -5.43
CA TYR A 165 -0.85 -0.49 -4.49
C TYR A 165 0.20 -0.28 -3.41
N PHE A 166 -0.21 -0.29 -2.15
CA PHE A 166 0.66 -0.34 -0.99
C PHE A 166 0.46 -1.68 -0.29
N VAL A 167 1.45 -2.56 -0.29
CA VAL A 167 1.38 -3.87 0.36
C VAL A 167 2.51 -4.00 1.36
N GLY A 168 2.22 -3.96 2.66
CA GLY A 168 3.26 -4.08 3.68
C GLY A 168 4.24 -2.90 3.71
N ALA A 169 3.85 -1.75 3.17
CA ALA A 169 4.67 -0.53 3.22
C ALA A 169 4.77 -0.02 4.66
N ARG A 170 5.98 0.32 5.11
CA ARG A 170 6.22 0.88 6.44
C ARG A 170 6.57 2.36 6.29
N PHE A 171 5.56 3.23 6.41
CA PHE A 171 5.76 4.68 6.36
C PHE A 171 6.47 5.14 7.64
N GLN A 172 7.62 5.80 7.50
CA GLN A 172 8.45 6.23 8.62
C GLN A 172 8.16 7.66 9.08
N ASP A 173 7.48 8.46 8.26
CA ASP A 173 7.16 9.84 8.59
C ASP A 173 5.67 9.97 8.94
N ASP A 174 5.40 10.30 10.21
CA ASP A 174 4.03 10.44 10.72
C ASP A 174 3.22 11.57 10.06
N ASN A 175 3.89 12.50 9.38
CA ASN A 175 3.28 13.70 8.80
C ASN A 175 3.51 13.86 7.30
N VAL A 176 4.18 12.90 6.64
CA VAL A 176 4.52 13.03 5.20
C VAL A 176 3.92 11.90 4.40
N PHE A 177 2.71 12.16 3.90
CA PHE A 177 2.02 11.33 2.91
C PHE A 177 1.16 12.23 2.02
N ASP A 178 1.57 12.38 0.76
CA ASP A 178 0.87 13.23 -0.21
C ASP A 178 0.70 12.52 -1.56
N MET A 179 -0.55 12.36 -1.99
CA MET A 179 -0.89 11.95 -3.34
C MET A 179 -1.77 13.00 -3.99
N GLU A 180 -1.40 13.39 -5.20
CA GLU A 180 -2.21 14.23 -6.07
C GLU A 180 -2.31 13.55 -7.43
N LEU A 181 -3.27 12.62 -7.51
CA LEU A 181 -3.48 11.72 -8.64
C LEU A 181 -4.94 11.87 -9.09
N PRO A 182 -5.27 12.94 -9.85
CA PRO A 182 -6.66 13.26 -10.19
C PRO A 182 -7.34 12.16 -11.00
N GLU A 183 -6.57 11.35 -11.72
CA GLU A 183 -7.05 10.25 -12.55
C GLU A 183 -7.02 8.88 -11.88
N LEU A 184 -6.64 8.80 -10.59
CA LEU A 184 -6.57 7.53 -9.87
C LEU A 184 -7.95 6.86 -9.81
N LYS A 185 -8.01 5.59 -10.24
CA LYS A 185 -9.22 4.76 -10.29
C LYS A 185 -9.24 3.69 -9.22
N SER A 186 -8.09 3.14 -8.87
CA SER A 186 -7.96 2.06 -7.89
C SER A 186 -6.87 2.39 -6.86
N LEU A 187 -7.22 2.28 -5.58
CA LEU A 187 -6.29 2.39 -4.47
C LEU A 187 -6.38 1.14 -3.60
N ASN A 188 -5.24 0.45 -3.44
CA ASN A 188 -5.11 -0.74 -2.61
C ASN A 188 -4.10 -0.50 -1.49
N ILE A 189 -4.51 -0.71 -0.24
CA ILE A 189 -3.72 -0.57 0.98
C ILE A 189 -3.83 -1.88 1.75
N ALA A 190 -2.82 -2.73 1.71
CA ALA A 190 -2.81 -4.01 2.41
C ALA A 190 -1.63 -4.05 3.38
N LEU A 191 -1.84 -4.60 4.58
CA LEU A 191 -0.79 -4.84 5.57
C LEU A 191 -0.02 -3.56 5.95
N CYS A 192 -0.65 -2.39 5.88
CA CYS A 192 -0.02 -1.12 6.21
C CYS A 192 -1.06 -0.06 6.62
N THR A 193 -0.58 0.96 7.35
CA THR A 193 -1.36 2.11 7.77
C THR A 193 -0.62 3.39 7.33
N PRO A 194 -1.05 4.07 6.25
CA PRO A 194 -0.53 5.38 5.90
C PRO A 194 -0.84 6.43 6.98
N PRO A 195 -0.03 7.50 7.11
CA PRO A 195 -0.33 8.63 7.97
C PRO A 195 -1.75 9.17 7.79
N SER A 196 -2.56 9.13 8.86
CA SER A 196 -4.01 9.39 8.78
C SER A 196 -4.36 10.76 8.19
N GLN A 197 -3.71 11.83 8.64
CA GLN A 197 -3.98 13.18 8.12
C GLN A 197 -3.58 13.33 6.65
N GLY A 198 -2.41 12.81 6.29
CA GLY A 198 -1.92 12.83 4.90
C GLY A 198 -2.80 12.00 3.97
N LEU A 199 -3.26 10.83 4.41
CA LEU A 199 -4.21 10.01 3.66
C LEU A 199 -5.53 10.75 3.43
N ALA A 200 -6.10 11.36 4.46
CA ALA A 200 -7.35 12.14 4.33
C ALA A 200 -7.22 13.25 3.29
N ALA A 201 -6.14 14.04 3.36
CA ALA A 201 -5.87 15.12 2.44
C ALA A 201 -5.64 14.61 1.01
N SER A 202 -4.89 13.52 0.86
CA SER A 202 -4.61 12.88 -0.43
C SER A 202 -5.87 12.36 -1.11
N LEU A 203 -6.81 11.77 -0.37
CA LEU A 203 -8.05 11.26 -0.95
C LEU A 203 -8.94 12.38 -1.53
N LEU A 204 -8.90 13.59 -0.96
CA LEU A 204 -9.61 14.74 -1.54
C LEU A 204 -9.02 15.16 -2.89
N LYS A 205 -7.72 14.92 -3.12
CA LYS A 205 -7.03 15.16 -4.40
C LYS A 205 -7.12 13.98 -5.38
N CYS A 206 -7.69 12.85 -4.95
CA CYS A 206 -7.92 11.66 -5.77
C CYS A 206 -9.42 11.32 -5.89
N PRO A 207 -10.28 12.26 -6.32
CA PRO A 207 -11.74 12.12 -6.23
C PRO A 207 -12.34 11.10 -7.22
N ARG A 208 -11.57 10.63 -8.20
CA ARG A 208 -12.00 9.67 -9.23
C ARG A 208 -11.81 8.20 -8.84
N ILE A 209 -11.40 7.90 -7.59
CA ILE A 209 -11.27 6.52 -7.12
C ILE A 209 -12.62 5.80 -7.23
N GLU A 210 -12.66 4.74 -8.05
CA GLU A 210 -13.83 3.89 -8.27
C GLU A 210 -13.76 2.61 -7.43
N SER A 211 -12.55 2.17 -7.07
CA SER A 211 -12.29 1.00 -6.23
C SER A 211 -11.32 1.35 -5.11
N PHE A 212 -11.74 1.15 -3.87
CA PHE A 212 -10.90 1.31 -2.68
C PHE A 212 -10.81 -0.03 -1.93
N TYR A 213 -9.59 -0.47 -1.65
CA TYR A 213 -9.32 -1.68 -0.89
C TYR A 213 -8.37 -1.38 0.27
N ALA A 214 -8.79 -1.75 1.48
CA ALA A 214 -7.97 -1.77 2.68
C ALA A 214 -8.00 -3.14 3.36
N HIS A 215 -6.85 -3.66 3.76
CA HIS A 215 -6.72 -4.92 4.49
C HIS A 215 -5.68 -4.84 5.61
N LYS A 216 -6.01 -5.28 6.83
CA LYS A 216 -5.08 -5.20 7.98
C LYS A 216 -4.56 -3.78 8.20
N PHE A 217 -5.52 -2.86 8.27
CA PHE A 217 -5.32 -1.46 8.65
C PHE A 217 -5.45 -1.37 10.17
N MET A 218 -4.43 -0.87 10.86
CA MET A 218 -4.24 -1.10 12.30
C MET A 218 -4.75 0.03 13.21
N ASP A 219 -5.18 1.16 12.65
CA ASP A 219 -5.64 2.34 13.39
C ASP A 219 -6.97 2.86 12.86
N ASP A 220 -7.71 3.61 13.67
CA ASP A 220 -8.93 4.29 13.23
C ASP A 220 -8.62 5.25 12.05
N PRO A 221 -9.15 4.99 10.84
CA PRO A 221 -8.90 5.87 9.72
C PRO A 221 -9.60 7.22 9.93
N PRO A 222 -9.13 8.28 9.25
CA PRO A 222 -9.89 9.51 9.13
C PRO A 222 -11.23 9.25 8.42
N SER A 223 -12.14 10.23 8.44
CA SER A 223 -13.30 10.17 7.55
C SER A 223 -12.83 10.11 6.09
N LEU A 224 -13.29 9.11 5.35
CA LEU A 224 -12.88 8.88 3.96
C LEU A 224 -13.91 9.47 3.02
N TYR A 225 -13.46 10.33 2.10
CA TYR A 225 -14.31 10.98 1.11
C TYR A 225 -13.99 10.46 -0.28
N LEU A 226 -14.85 9.56 -0.80
CA LEU A 226 -14.62 8.85 -2.06
C LEU A 226 -15.87 8.99 -2.95
N PRO A 227 -16.08 10.18 -3.55
CA PRO A 227 -17.33 10.51 -4.24
C PRO A 227 -17.64 9.60 -5.43
N SER A 228 -16.61 9.09 -6.12
CA SER A 228 -16.75 8.23 -7.31
C SER A 228 -16.69 6.72 -7.00
N CYS A 229 -16.52 6.33 -5.73
CA CYS A 229 -16.27 4.94 -5.37
C CYS A 229 -17.51 4.08 -5.57
N LYS A 230 -17.36 3.01 -6.35
CA LYS A 230 -18.38 1.99 -6.64
C LYS A 230 -18.18 0.74 -5.77
N THR A 231 -16.92 0.37 -5.54
CA THR A 231 -16.55 -0.78 -4.71
C THR A 231 -15.66 -0.34 -3.57
N PHE A 232 -16.16 -0.49 -2.34
CA PHE A 232 -15.41 -0.19 -1.13
C PHE A 232 -15.16 -1.48 -0.34
N CYS A 233 -13.91 -1.82 -0.10
CA CYS A 233 -13.51 -2.96 0.72
C CYS A 233 -12.59 -2.49 1.84
N PHE A 234 -12.96 -2.79 3.08
CA PHE A 234 -12.18 -2.54 4.27
C PHE A 234 -12.32 -3.77 5.17
N ARG A 235 -11.42 -4.73 5.01
CA ARG A 235 -11.50 -6.04 5.69
C ARG A 235 -10.38 -6.20 6.70
N ARG A 236 -10.61 -6.93 7.78
CA ARG A 236 -9.58 -7.16 8.82
C ARG A 236 -8.97 -5.86 9.33
N GLY A 237 -9.79 -4.85 9.59
CA GLY A 237 -9.38 -3.64 10.32
C GLY A 237 -9.24 -3.97 11.79
N ASP A 238 -8.22 -4.75 12.13
CA ASP A 238 -7.91 -5.14 13.50
C ASP A 238 -7.66 -3.82 14.29
N CYS A 239 -8.35 -3.58 15.41
CA CYS A 239 -8.33 -2.32 16.19
C CYS A 239 -9.06 -1.10 15.57
N VAL A 240 -9.78 -1.25 14.45
CA VAL A 240 -10.58 -0.15 13.89
C VAL A 240 -11.97 -0.10 14.56
N SER A 241 -12.12 0.86 15.46
CA SER A 241 -13.35 1.10 16.22
C SER A 241 -14.36 1.98 15.49
N LYS A 242 -13.89 2.81 14.56
CA LYS A 242 -14.68 3.85 13.89
C LYS A 242 -14.39 3.92 12.40
N LEU A 243 -15.44 3.99 11.59
CA LEU A 243 -15.35 4.16 10.15
C LEU A 243 -16.44 5.12 9.64
N HIS A 244 -16.03 6.30 9.15
CA HIS A 244 -16.95 7.31 8.62
C HIS A 244 -16.67 7.55 7.14
N LEU A 245 -17.68 7.38 6.29
CA LEU A 245 -17.50 7.21 4.84
C LEU A 245 -18.45 8.11 4.04
N TYR A 246 -17.93 8.94 3.15
CA TYR A 246 -18.75 9.58 2.10
C TYR A 246 -18.62 8.78 0.81
N LEU A 247 -19.68 8.03 0.50
CA LEU A 247 -19.74 7.04 -0.59
C LEU A 247 -21.07 7.15 -1.35
N PRO A 248 -21.38 8.26 -2.03
CA PRO A 248 -22.72 8.50 -2.59
C PRO A 248 -23.06 7.61 -3.80
N ARG A 249 -22.06 6.97 -4.42
CA ARG A 249 -22.17 6.13 -5.63
C ARG A 249 -21.78 4.67 -5.40
N VAL A 250 -21.58 4.25 -4.15
CA VAL A 250 -21.15 2.88 -3.85
C VAL A 250 -22.26 1.87 -4.19
N GLU A 251 -21.86 0.74 -4.74
CA GLU A 251 -22.74 -0.39 -5.09
C GLU A 251 -22.47 -1.58 -4.16
N LYS A 252 -21.22 -1.73 -3.72
CA LYS A 252 -20.76 -2.80 -2.84
C LYS A 252 -19.83 -2.28 -1.74
N VAL A 253 -20.16 -2.63 -0.50
CA VAL A 253 -19.35 -2.39 0.70
C VAL A 253 -18.96 -3.73 1.31
N VAL A 254 -17.67 -3.95 1.55
CA VAL A 254 -17.14 -5.16 2.19
C VAL A 254 -16.44 -4.76 3.47
N LEU A 255 -16.97 -5.21 4.60
CA LEU A 255 -16.50 -5.00 5.98
C LEU A 255 -16.24 -6.35 6.66
N ASP A 256 -15.80 -7.33 5.88
CA ASP A 256 -15.57 -8.68 6.38
C ASP A 256 -14.48 -8.69 7.44
N ALA A 257 -14.69 -9.51 8.48
CA ALA A 257 -13.75 -9.71 9.57
C ALA A 257 -13.32 -8.40 10.26
N MET A 258 -14.25 -7.45 10.41
CA MET A 258 -14.10 -6.25 11.24
C MET A 258 -14.49 -6.58 12.68
N TYR A 259 -13.51 -6.84 13.55
CA TYR A 259 -13.76 -7.33 14.90
C TYR A 259 -14.06 -6.24 15.94
N ASP A 260 -13.67 -4.99 15.68
CA ASP A 260 -13.76 -3.91 16.67
C ASP A 260 -14.71 -2.76 16.26
N LEU A 261 -15.35 -2.86 15.10
CA LEU A 261 -16.08 -1.74 14.50
C LEU A 261 -17.39 -1.43 15.26
N LYS A 262 -17.35 -0.37 16.08
CA LYS A 262 -18.46 0.08 16.94
C LYS A 262 -19.21 1.27 16.34
N ASN A 263 -18.53 2.12 15.59
CA ASN A 263 -19.07 3.39 15.07
C ASN A 263 -18.91 3.49 13.56
N LEU A 264 -19.89 2.96 12.82
CA LEU A 264 -19.98 3.09 11.37
C LEU A 264 -20.96 4.22 11.02
N LYS A 265 -20.56 5.11 10.10
CA LYS A 265 -21.46 6.15 9.55
C LYS A 265 -21.20 6.37 8.06
N PHE A 266 -22.28 6.41 7.29
CA PHE A 266 -22.27 6.95 5.93
C PHE A 266 -22.61 8.44 6.01
N LEU A 267 -21.67 9.27 5.59
CA LEU A 267 -21.80 10.72 5.65
C LEU A 267 -22.75 11.21 4.54
N PRO A 268 -23.68 12.13 4.84
CA PRO A 268 -24.65 12.61 3.85
C PRO A 268 -24.09 13.70 2.93
N GLN A 269 -22.94 14.29 3.27
CA GLN A 269 -22.36 15.42 2.55
C GLN A 269 -20.86 15.23 2.36
N GLY A 270 -20.40 15.56 1.15
CA GLY A 270 -19.00 15.64 0.81
C GLY A 270 -18.34 16.90 1.36
N LYS A 271 -17.02 16.96 1.26
CA LYS A 271 -16.21 18.15 1.54
C LYS A 271 -16.35 19.17 0.41
N LYS A 272 -16.15 20.46 0.71
CA LYS A 272 -16.28 21.56 -0.29
C LYS A 272 -15.26 21.43 -1.42
N GLU A 273 -14.11 20.87 -1.09
CA GLU A 273 -12.93 20.63 -1.93
C GLU A 273 -13.23 19.67 -3.09
N ILE A 274 -14.20 18.75 -2.90
CA ILE A 274 -14.60 17.75 -3.91
C ILE A 274 -16.00 18.01 -4.46
N LYS A 275 -16.52 19.24 -4.34
CA LYS A 275 -17.90 19.60 -4.70
C LYS A 275 -18.25 19.27 -6.16
N GLU A 276 -17.29 19.36 -7.07
CA GLU A 276 -17.51 19.08 -8.50
C GLU A 276 -17.73 17.58 -8.78
N PHE A 277 -17.29 16.72 -7.87
CA PHE A 277 -17.51 15.27 -7.92
C PHE A 277 -18.71 14.84 -7.09
N ALA A 278 -19.36 15.74 -6.35
CA ALA A 278 -20.58 15.43 -5.62
C ALA A 278 -21.71 15.02 -6.59
N LEU A 279 -22.77 14.40 -6.06
CA LEU A 279 -23.97 14.18 -6.86
C LEU A 279 -24.62 15.53 -7.20
N PRO A 280 -25.17 15.69 -8.41
CA PRO A 280 -25.99 16.86 -8.72
C PRO A 280 -27.15 17.01 -7.72
N LYS A 281 -27.57 18.24 -7.47
CA LYS A 281 -28.67 18.52 -6.53
C LYS A 281 -29.93 17.79 -6.98
N GLY A 282 -30.53 17.02 -6.07
CA GLY A 282 -31.75 16.23 -6.33
C GLY A 282 -31.49 14.85 -6.92
N THR A 283 -30.25 14.49 -7.27
CA THR A 283 -29.92 13.12 -7.64
C THR A 283 -29.86 12.23 -6.40
N PRO A 284 -30.61 11.12 -6.34
CA PRO A 284 -30.55 10.21 -5.22
C PRO A 284 -29.19 9.51 -5.15
N GLU A 285 -28.73 9.25 -3.93
CA GLU A 285 -27.57 8.39 -3.70
C GLU A 285 -27.88 6.93 -4.07
N SER A 286 -26.86 6.15 -4.43
CA SER A 286 -27.02 4.74 -4.74
C SER A 286 -27.43 3.92 -3.51
N THR A 287 -28.21 2.86 -3.73
CA THR A 287 -28.37 1.76 -2.78
C THR A 287 -27.26 0.73 -2.98
N PHE A 288 -26.89 0.00 -1.93
CA PHE A 288 -25.75 -0.92 -1.97
C PHE A 288 -25.95 -2.18 -1.12
N THR A 289 -25.13 -3.18 -1.41
CA THR A 289 -24.99 -4.37 -0.56
C THR A 289 -23.82 -4.20 0.41
N VAL A 290 -23.94 -4.81 1.58
CA VAL A 290 -22.91 -4.82 2.62
C VAL A 290 -22.56 -6.26 2.96
N SER A 291 -21.28 -6.62 2.92
CA SER A 291 -20.78 -7.89 3.46
C SER A 291 -20.08 -7.62 4.78
N VAL A 292 -20.42 -8.37 5.82
CA VAL A 292 -19.85 -8.32 7.17
C VAL A 292 -19.49 -9.74 7.64
N VAL A 293 -19.11 -10.60 6.70
CA VAL A 293 -18.82 -12.01 6.98
C VAL A 293 -17.68 -12.10 8.01
N ASN A 294 -17.91 -12.87 9.07
CA ASN A 294 -16.99 -13.04 10.20
C ASN A 294 -16.65 -11.73 10.95
N ALA A 295 -17.46 -10.68 10.86
CA ALA A 295 -17.24 -9.43 11.61
C ALA A 295 -17.90 -9.48 13.00
N CYS A 296 -17.27 -8.86 14.00
CA CYS A 296 -17.84 -8.68 15.34
C CYS A 296 -18.25 -7.22 15.53
N LEU A 297 -19.31 -6.81 14.83
CA LEU A 297 -19.76 -5.41 14.86
C LEU A 297 -20.39 -5.04 16.22
N GLY A 298 -20.10 -3.83 16.72
CA GLY A 298 -20.79 -3.31 17.89
C GLY A 298 -22.28 -3.07 17.62
N THR A 299 -23.12 -3.16 18.67
CA THR A 299 -24.60 -3.02 18.58
C THR A 299 -25.04 -1.77 17.81
N ALA A 300 -24.38 -0.64 18.03
CA ALA A 300 -24.68 0.60 17.34
C ALA A 300 -24.43 0.51 15.81
N ALA A 301 -23.33 -0.13 15.40
CA ALA A 301 -23.02 -0.34 13.99
C ALA A 301 -23.99 -1.33 13.33
N LYS A 302 -24.37 -2.42 14.04
CA LYS A 302 -25.40 -3.38 13.58
C LYS A 302 -26.73 -2.68 13.35
N GLN A 303 -27.23 -1.94 14.36
CA GLN A 303 -28.49 -1.21 14.26
C GLN A 303 -28.45 -0.16 13.15
N TYR A 304 -27.32 0.55 13.01
CA TYR A 304 -27.14 1.53 11.95
C TYR A 304 -27.26 0.89 10.57
N LEU A 305 -26.57 -0.22 10.31
CA LEU A 305 -26.65 -0.93 9.02
C LEU A 305 -28.05 -1.42 8.71
N SER A 306 -28.73 -2.05 9.68
CA SER A 306 -30.07 -2.62 9.50
C SER A 306 -31.16 -1.57 9.24
N THR A 307 -30.95 -0.33 9.67
CA THR A 307 -31.92 0.76 9.52
C THR A 307 -31.52 1.78 8.44
N HIS A 308 -30.33 1.65 7.85
CA HIS A 308 -29.85 2.63 6.90
C HIS A 308 -30.62 2.53 5.56
N PRO A 309 -31.24 3.62 5.07
CA PRO A 309 -32.15 3.57 3.92
C PRO A 309 -31.48 3.17 2.59
N ARG A 310 -30.15 3.28 2.51
CA ARG A 310 -29.37 2.90 1.32
C ARG A 310 -28.88 1.44 1.34
N VAL A 311 -28.93 0.77 2.48
CA VAL A 311 -28.46 -0.63 2.59
C VAL A 311 -29.58 -1.54 2.11
N ARG A 312 -29.38 -2.19 0.97
CA ARG A 312 -30.37 -3.09 0.35
C ARG A 312 -30.32 -4.50 0.92
N ARG A 313 -29.12 -4.98 1.23
CA ARG A 313 -28.86 -6.35 1.68
C ARG A 313 -27.60 -6.36 2.54
N ILE A 314 -27.63 -7.15 3.61
CA ILE A 314 -26.48 -7.39 4.48
C ILE A 314 -26.18 -8.89 4.44
N ASP A 315 -24.95 -9.25 4.12
CA ASP A 315 -24.44 -10.61 4.11
C ASP A 315 -23.57 -10.86 5.35
N GLY A 316 -23.81 -11.95 6.07
CA GLY A 316 -22.99 -12.36 7.22
C GLY A 316 -23.36 -11.71 8.56
N LEU A 317 -24.43 -10.90 8.61
CA LEU A 317 -24.96 -10.39 9.87
C LEU A 317 -25.86 -11.47 10.50
N SER A 318 -25.37 -12.15 11.53
CA SER A 318 -26.15 -13.14 12.28
C SER A 318 -26.70 -12.50 13.55
N ASP A 319 -27.97 -12.76 13.87
CA ASP A 319 -28.58 -12.34 15.15
C ASP A 319 -27.98 -13.10 16.34
N ASN A 320 -27.26 -14.21 16.07
CA ASN A 320 -26.74 -15.16 17.05
C ASN A 320 -25.24 -14.94 17.35
N ASP A 321 -24.71 -13.74 17.09
CA ASP A 321 -23.34 -13.44 17.54
C ASP A 321 -23.35 -13.39 19.08
N ASP A 322 -23.00 -14.53 19.65
CA ASP A 322 -22.98 -14.85 21.07
C ASP A 322 -22.25 -13.74 21.85
N PRO A 323 -22.86 -13.06 22.84
CA PRO A 323 -22.25 -11.95 23.58
C PRO A 323 -21.05 -12.35 24.45
N LEU A 324 -20.54 -13.58 24.29
CA LEU A 324 -19.48 -14.19 25.10
C LEU A 324 -18.07 -14.03 24.50
N PHE A 325 -17.92 -13.29 23.40
CA PHE A 325 -16.62 -12.92 22.82
C PHE A 325 -16.40 -11.41 22.79
#